data_AF-A0A2G9TUB7-F1
#
_entry.id   AF-A0A2G9TUB7-F1
#
_cell.length_a   1.000
_cell.length_b   1.000
_cell.length_c   1.000
_cell.angle_alpha   90.00
_cell.angle_beta   90.00
_cell.angle_gamma   90.00
#
_symmetry.space_group_name_H-M   'P 1'
#
loop_
_entity.id
_entity.type
_entity.pdbx_description
1 polymer ?
#
loop_
_entity_poly.entity_id
_entity_poly.type
_entity_poly.pdbx_seq_one_letter_code
_entity_poly.pdbx_strand_id
1 'polypeptide(L)'
;MHYSPEINQVPLVGFRKHCDWLIMNITEAAAYLRLIEKAARLQRKRLRGQKREKQRRERKSRHSLLKKAIRDAKELQKAAAAAGRVVVVDKELKRQWKSAQEAASRRREEKARRRAEHETRKEARRAKRDKKRGRKRRDPNKAASATKKGKDTQNVVAGTGGVGGAAGAILGS
;
A
#
# COMPACT_ATOMS: atom_id res chain seq x y z
N MET A 1 70.46 -3.80 40.65
CA MET A 1 69.96 -2.76 39.73
C MET A 1 68.51 -3.09 39.42
N HIS A 2 67.57 -2.38 40.04
CA HIS A 2 66.13 -2.54 39.81
C HIS A 2 65.73 -1.61 38.65
N TYR A 3 65.36 -2.18 37.51
CA TYR A 3 64.69 -1.45 36.43
C TYR A 3 63.18 -1.62 36.61
N SER A 4 62.52 -0.58 37.13
CA SER A 4 61.07 -0.45 37.04
C SER A 4 60.73 0.28 35.73
N PRO A 5 59.97 -0.33 34.80
CA PRO A 5 59.43 0.41 33.68
C PRO A 5 58.21 1.19 34.16
N GLU A 6 58.34 2.52 34.26
CA GLU A 6 57.19 3.41 34.34
C GLU A 6 56.35 3.25 33.07
N ILE A 7 55.26 2.49 33.19
CA ILE A 7 54.22 2.42 32.16
C ILE A 7 53.54 3.79 32.15
N ASN A 8 53.97 4.65 31.23
CA ASN A 8 53.28 5.89 30.88
C ASN A 8 51.81 5.59 30.56
N GLN A 9 50.93 5.86 31.51
CA GLN A 9 49.49 5.81 31.32
C GLN A 9 49.10 6.97 30.38
N VAL A 10 49.00 6.67 29.09
CA VAL A 10 48.33 7.55 28.13
C VAL A 10 46.88 7.74 28.60
N PRO A 11 46.35 8.98 28.70
CA PRO A 11 45.04 9.20 29.29
C PRO A 11 43.95 8.60 28.40
N LEU A 12 43.48 7.41 28.79
CA LEU A 12 42.36 6.65 28.18
C LEU A 12 41.08 7.48 28.01
N VAL A 13 40.96 8.60 28.74
CA VAL A 13 39.83 9.54 28.68
C VAL A 13 39.76 10.27 27.34
N GLY A 14 40.89 10.56 26.69
CA GLY A 14 40.92 11.23 25.38
C GLY A 14 40.53 10.28 24.23
N PHE A 15 40.99 9.03 24.30
CA PHE A 15 40.68 8.02 23.29
C PHE A 15 39.20 7.65 23.28
N ARG A 16 38.58 7.47 24.46
CA ARG A 16 37.14 7.21 24.59
C ARG A 16 36.30 8.32 23.96
N LYS A 17 36.61 9.59 24.27
CA LYS A 17 35.91 10.77 23.71
C LYS A 17 36.08 10.86 22.19
N HIS A 18 37.26 10.53 21.66
CA HIS A 18 37.50 10.51 20.22
C HIS A 18 36.72 9.39 19.53
N CYS A 19 36.67 8.19 20.12
CA CYS A 19 35.84 7.09 19.63
C CYS A 19 34.35 7.42 19.66
N ASP A 20 33.85 8.03 20.73
CA ASP A 20 32.44 8.43 20.85
C ASP A 20 32.08 9.51 19.82
N TRP A 21 32.98 10.48 19.57
CA TRP A 21 32.82 11.49 18.51
C TRP A 21 32.84 10.88 17.10
N LEU A 22 33.69 9.89 16.85
CA LEU A 22 33.70 9.16 15.57
C LEU A 22 32.41 8.34 15.38
N ILE A 23 31.93 7.65 16.41
CA ILE A 23 30.68 6.87 16.36
C ILE A 23 29.49 7.80 16.08
N MET A 24 29.40 8.93 16.78
CA MET A 24 28.35 9.93 16.54
C MET A 24 28.37 10.42 15.08
N ASN A 25 29.53 10.83 14.56
CA ASN A 25 29.67 11.25 13.16
C ASN A 25 29.28 10.16 12.15
N ILE A 26 29.68 8.91 12.38
CA ILE A 26 29.33 7.78 11.49
C ILE A 26 27.81 7.53 11.53
N THR A 27 27.19 7.62 12.71
CA THR A 27 25.74 7.44 12.84
C THR A 27 24.95 8.57 12.20
N GLU A 28 25.42 9.82 12.30
CA GLU A 28 24.83 10.96 11.62
C GLU A 28 24.94 10.82 10.11
N ALA A 29 26.13 10.48 9.58
CA ALA A 29 26.32 10.22 8.15
C ALA A 29 25.39 9.10 7.64
N ALA A 30 25.23 8.01 8.42
CA ALA A 30 24.29 6.94 8.08
C ALA A 30 22.82 7.40 8.11
N ALA A 31 22.45 8.29 9.02
CA ALA A 31 21.10 8.89 9.06
C ALA A 31 20.86 9.79 7.84
N TYR A 32 21.83 10.61 7.44
CA TYR A 32 21.75 11.42 6.23
C TYR A 32 21.61 10.57 4.96
N LEU A 33 22.39 9.49 4.83
CA LEU A 33 22.26 8.56 3.70
C LEU A 33 20.86 7.92 3.63
N ARG A 34 20.28 7.54 4.78
CA ARG A 34 18.90 7.03 4.84
C ARG A 34 17.87 8.07 4.40
N LEU A 35 18.06 9.34 4.74
CA LEU A 35 17.17 10.42 4.32
C LEU A 35 17.24 10.65 2.81
N ILE A 36 18.46 10.68 2.23
CA ILE A 36 18.69 10.79 0.79
C ILE A 36 18.04 9.62 0.06
N GLU A 37 18.22 8.40 0.56
CA GLU A 37 17.63 7.20 -0.03
C GLU A 37 16.09 7.24 0.04
N LYS A 38 15.52 7.69 1.16
CA LYS A 38 14.08 7.87 1.33
C LYS A 38 13.54 8.92 0.35
N ALA A 39 14.23 10.03 0.18
CA ALA A 39 13.89 11.07 -0.79
C ALA A 39 13.94 10.52 -2.23
N ALA A 40 15.00 9.81 -2.59
CA ALA A 40 15.15 9.16 -3.90
C ALA A 40 14.05 8.11 -4.16
N ARG A 41 13.69 7.32 -3.14
CA ARG A 41 12.59 6.36 -3.20
C ARG A 41 11.25 7.06 -3.45
N LEU A 42 10.99 8.18 -2.77
CA LEU A 42 9.78 8.97 -2.98
C LEU A 42 9.74 9.58 -4.39
N GLN A 43 10.85 10.11 -4.88
CA GLN A 43 10.96 10.63 -6.24
C GLN A 43 10.69 9.54 -7.28
N ARG A 44 11.30 8.36 -7.15
CA ARG A 44 11.00 7.19 -8.01
C ARG A 44 9.52 6.80 -7.94
N LYS A 45 8.89 6.85 -6.76
CA LYS A 45 7.46 6.55 -6.59
C LYS A 45 6.58 7.59 -7.30
N ARG A 46 6.91 8.89 -7.18
CA ARG A 46 6.21 9.99 -7.88
C ARG A 46 6.32 9.83 -9.39
N LEU A 47 7.52 9.56 -9.93
CA LEU A 47 7.74 9.34 -11.37
C LEU A 47 6.95 8.14 -11.90
N ARG A 48 6.92 7.03 -11.15
CA ARG A 48 6.09 5.86 -11.51
C ARG A 48 4.60 6.23 -11.55
N GLY A 49 4.14 7.06 -10.62
CA GLY A 49 2.77 7.57 -10.59
C GLY A 49 2.44 8.44 -11.81
N GLN A 50 3.29 9.43 -12.11
CA GLN A 50 3.12 10.31 -13.27
C GLN A 50 3.12 9.52 -14.59
N LYS A 51 4.04 8.56 -14.77
CA LYS A 51 4.08 7.70 -15.96
C LYS A 51 2.79 6.91 -16.15
N ARG A 52 2.24 6.33 -15.06
CA ARG A 52 0.97 5.59 -15.10
C ARG A 52 -0.22 6.48 -15.44
N GLU A 53 -0.27 7.68 -14.88
CA GLU A 53 -1.36 8.64 -15.14
C GLU A 53 -1.27 9.20 -16.56
N LYS A 54 -0.07 9.52 -17.06
CA LYS A 54 0.15 9.91 -18.46
C LYS A 54 -0.38 8.83 -19.42
N GLN A 55 0.00 7.58 -19.24
CA GLN A 55 -0.51 6.45 -20.04
C GLN A 55 -2.03 6.26 -19.90
N ARG A 56 -2.61 6.54 -18.73
CA ARG A 56 -4.07 6.49 -18.54
C ARG A 56 -4.76 7.59 -19.34
N ARG A 57 -4.25 8.81 -19.32
CA ARG A 57 -4.77 9.95 -20.09
C ARG A 57 -4.66 9.72 -21.59
N GLU A 58 -3.51 9.27 -22.08
CA GLU A 58 -3.30 8.93 -23.50
C GLU A 58 -4.26 7.85 -23.99
N ARG A 59 -4.53 6.82 -23.18
CA ARG A 59 -5.51 5.79 -23.53
C ARG A 59 -6.93 6.36 -23.61
N LYS A 60 -7.31 7.24 -22.68
CA LYS A 60 -8.62 7.89 -22.70
C LYS A 60 -8.76 8.83 -23.91
N SER A 61 -7.74 9.60 -24.23
CA SER A 61 -7.76 10.51 -25.38
C SER A 61 -7.86 9.73 -26.69
N ARG A 62 -7.05 8.67 -26.90
CA ARG A 62 -7.15 7.79 -28.07
C ARG A 62 -8.53 7.17 -28.23
N HIS A 63 -9.12 6.68 -27.15
CA HIS A 63 -10.48 6.12 -27.18
C HIS A 63 -11.54 7.18 -27.52
N SER A 64 -11.41 8.40 -26.98
CA SER A 64 -12.30 9.51 -27.31
C SER A 64 -12.20 9.92 -28.78
N LEU A 65 -10.97 10.03 -29.30
CA LEU A 65 -10.68 10.35 -30.70
C LEU A 65 -11.27 9.29 -31.63
N LEU A 66 -11.04 8.00 -31.37
CA LEU A 66 -11.64 6.91 -32.15
C LEU A 66 -13.17 6.96 -32.12
N LYS A 67 -13.78 7.20 -30.96
CA LYS A 67 -15.24 7.33 -30.83
C LYS A 67 -15.79 8.52 -31.61
N LYS A 68 -15.03 9.62 -31.70
CA LYS A 68 -15.40 10.79 -32.51
C LYS A 68 -15.28 10.46 -33.99
N ALA A 69 -14.13 9.94 -34.44
CA ALA A 69 -13.90 9.55 -35.82
C ALA A 69 -14.97 8.57 -36.37
N ILE A 70 -15.43 7.62 -35.55
CA ILE A 70 -16.50 6.71 -35.94
C ILE A 70 -17.86 7.42 -36.10
N ARG A 71 -18.16 8.41 -35.24
CA ARG A 71 -19.36 9.22 -35.37
C ARG A 71 -19.29 10.06 -36.63
N ASP A 72 -18.19 10.77 -36.84
CA ASP A 72 -17.97 11.62 -38.00
C ASP A 72 -18.03 10.78 -39.31
N ALA A 73 -17.43 9.59 -39.33
CA ALA A 73 -17.52 8.68 -40.47
C ALA A 73 -18.95 8.18 -40.75
N LYS A 74 -19.76 7.96 -39.70
CA LYS A 74 -21.18 7.60 -39.85
C LYS A 74 -22.03 8.76 -40.35
N GLU A 75 -21.78 9.97 -39.88
CA GLU A 75 -22.42 11.19 -40.36
C GLU A 75 -22.12 11.41 -41.85
N LEU A 76 -20.85 11.26 -42.26
CA LEU A 76 -20.44 11.33 -43.66
C LEU A 76 -21.09 10.23 -44.51
N GLN A 77 -21.17 9.00 -43.99
CA GLN A 77 -21.87 7.92 -44.69
C GLN A 77 -23.36 8.25 -44.88
N LYS A 78 -24.02 8.83 -43.88
CA LYS A 78 -25.43 9.23 -43.95
C LYS A 78 -25.64 10.36 -44.95
N ALA A 79 -24.76 11.37 -44.95
CA ALA A 79 -24.81 12.48 -45.90
C ALA A 79 -24.57 12.01 -47.35
N ALA A 80 -23.60 11.12 -47.57
CA ALA A 80 -23.34 10.54 -48.88
C ALA A 80 -24.52 9.70 -49.37
N ALA A 81 -25.13 8.89 -48.50
CA ALA A 81 -26.31 8.09 -48.84
C ALA A 81 -27.50 8.99 -49.23
N ALA A 82 -27.72 10.11 -48.54
CA ALA A 82 -28.73 11.11 -48.92
C ALA A 82 -28.45 11.77 -50.28
N ALA A 83 -27.17 11.86 -50.68
CA ALA A 83 -26.74 12.33 -52.00
C ALA A 83 -26.68 11.21 -53.06
N GLY A 84 -27.21 10.01 -52.78
CA GLY A 84 -27.21 8.87 -53.70
C GLY A 84 -25.85 8.19 -53.90
N ARG A 85 -24.85 8.48 -53.04
CA ARG A 85 -23.50 7.91 -53.11
C ARG A 85 -23.26 6.93 -51.96
N VAL A 86 -22.70 5.76 -52.26
CA VAL A 86 -22.35 4.75 -51.23
C VAL A 86 -20.93 5.01 -50.72
N VAL A 87 -20.80 5.49 -49.49
CA VAL A 87 -19.51 5.58 -48.78
C VAL A 87 -19.42 4.46 -47.76
N VAL A 88 -18.41 3.60 -47.90
CA VAL A 88 -18.15 2.50 -46.97
C VAL A 88 -17.33 3.04 -45.80
N VAL A 89 -17.86 2.93 -44.57
CA VAL A 89 -17.07 3.19 -43.36
C VAL A 89 -15.85 2.28 -43.36
N ASP A 90 -14.67 2.88 -43.26
CA ASP A 90 -13.38 2.21 -43.31
C ASP A 90 -13.34 0.99 -42.38
N LYS A 91 -13.14 -0.19 -42.98
CA LYS A 91 -13.07 -1.47 -42.27
C LYS A 91 -11.96 -1.45 -41.22
N GLU A 92 -10.89 -0.70 -41.48
CA GLU A 92 -9.75 -0.56 -40.58
C GLU A 92 -10.14 0.24 -39.31
N LEU A 93 -10.92 1.31 -39.44
CA LEU A 93 -11.42 2.08 -38.29
C LEU A 93 -12.30 1.23 -37.37
N LYS A 94 -13.16 0.37 -37.94
CA LYS A 94 -13.97 -0.59 -37.18
C LYS A 94 -13.09 -1.64 -36.47
N ARG A 95 -12.04 -2.12 -37.13
CA ARG A 95 -11.09 -3.08 -36.55
C ARG A 95 -10.34 -2.46 -35.36
N GLN A 96 -9.86 -1.23 -35.50
CA GLN A 96 -9.19 -0.49 -34.44
C GLN A 96 -10.11 -0.23 -33.24
N TRP A 97 -11.38 0.08 -33.48
CA TRP A 97 -12.38 0.22 -32.43
C TRP A 97 -12.60 -1.06 -31.63
N LYS A 98 -12.84 -2.19 -32.33
CA LYS A 98 -13.04 -3.49 -31.68
C LYS A 98 -11.81 -3.90 -30.87
N SER A 99 -10.62 -3.72 -31.43
CA SER A 99 -9.35 -3.98 -30.74
C SER A 99 -9.20 -3.11 -29.48
N ALA A 100 -9.53 -1.82 -29.55
CA ALA A 100 -9.48 -0.93 -28.39
C ALA A 100 -10.48 -1.33 -27.29
N GLN A 101 -11.68 -1.77 -27.68
CA GLN A 101 -12.72 -2.26 -26.77
C GLN A 101 -12.29 -3.56 -26.08
N GLU A 102 -11.76 -4.52 -26.84
CA GLU A 102 -11.28 -5.79 -26.31
C GLU A 102 -10.10 -5.59 -25.35
N ALA A 103 -9.14 -4.73 -25.71
CA ALA A 103 -8.03 -4.37 -24.83
C ALA A 103 -8.50 -3.66 -23.55
N ALA A 104 -9.63 -2.94 -23.58
CA ALA A 104 -10.24 -2.37 -22.39
C ALA A 104 -10.92 -3.45 -21.53
N SER A 105 -11.61 -4.43 -22.14
CA SER A 105 -12.24 -5.55 -21.43
C SER A 105 -11.20 -6.42 -20.73
N ARG A 106 -10.18 -6.88 -21.45
CA ARG A 106 -9.08 -7.69 -20.90
C ARG A 106 -8.42 -7.04 -19.68
N ARG A 107 -8.23 -5.72 -19.69
CA ARG A 107 -7.69 -4.98 -18.53
C ARG A 107 -8.63 -4.97 -17.32
N ARG A 108 -9.95 -4.94 -17.55
CA ARG A 108 -10.94 -5.01 -16.46
C ARG A 108 -10.96 -6.40 -15.84
N GLU A 109 -10.98 -7.42 -16.69
CA GLU A 109 -10.92 -8.83 -16.28
C GLU A 109 -9.63 -9.13 -15.53
N GLU A 110 -8.47 -8.70 -16.02
CA GLU A 110 -7.19 -8.87 -15.34
C GLU A 110 -7.18 -8.16 -13.97
N LYS A 111 -7.77 -6.97 -13.87
CA LYS A 111 -7.89 -6.25 -12.60
C LYS A 111 -8.82 -6.99 -11.62
N ALA A 112 -9.91 -7.57 -12.11
CA ALA A 112 -10.81 -8.38 -11.30
C ALA A 112 -10.11 -9.66 -10.81
N ARG A 113 -9.41 -10.36 -11.71
CA ARG A 113 -8.62 -11.54 -11.38
C ARG A 113 -7.54 -11.25 -10.34
N ARG A 114 -6.75 -10.18 -10.50
CA ARG A 114 -5.74 -9.77 -9.52
C ARG A 114 -6.33 -9.42 -8.16
N ARG A 115 -7.55 -8.88 -8.11
CA ARG A 115 -8.26 -8.62 -6.84
C ARG A 115 -8.70 -9.92 -6.18
N ALA A 116 -9.26 -10.85 -6.96
CA ALA A 116 -9.62 -12.18 -6.47
C ALA A 116 -8.40 -12.92 -5.91
N GLU A 117 -7.29 -12.96 -6.65
CA GLU A 117 -6.01 -13.54 -6.20
C GLU A 117 -5.46 -12.90 -4.92
N HIS A 118 -5.69 -11.59 -4.74
CA HIS A 118 -5.26 -10.89 -3.53
C HIS A 118 -6.14 -11.22 -2.32
N GLU A 119 -7.46 -11.33 -2.50
CA GLU A 119 -8.36 -11.74 -1.43
C GLU A 119 -8.14 -13.19 -1.03
N THR A 120 -7.92 -14.11 -1.97
CA THR A 120 -7.56 -15.50 -1.63
C THR A 120 -6.24 -15.57 -0.84
N ARG A 121 -5.24 -14.76 -1.20
CA ARG A 121 -3.98 -14.66 -0.44
C ARG A 121 -4.18 -14.08 0.96
N LYS A 122 -5.09 -13.11 1.12
CA LYS A 122 -5.47 -12.58 2.44
C LYS A 122 -6.19 -13.63 3.28
N GLU A 123 -7.13 -14.35 2.69
CA GLU A 123 -7.86 -15.44 3.34
C GLU A 123 -6.91 -16.54 3.78
N ALA A 124 -5.95 -16.95 2.95
CA ALA A 124 -4.90 -17.88 3.35
C ALA A 124 -4.08 -17.37 4.55
N ARG A 125 -3.77 -16.06 4.59
CA ARG A 125 -3.10 -15.43 5.74
C ARG A 125 -3.99 -15.35 6.98
N ARG A 126 -5.31 -15.16 6.83
CA ARG A 126 -6.27 -15.20 7.94
C ARG A 126 -6.38 -16.63 8.49
N ALA A 127 -6.60 -17.62 7.62
CA ALA A 127 -6.65 -19.04 7.99
C ALA A 127 -5.40 -19.50 8.75
N LYS A 128 -4.19 -19.09 8.32
CA LYS A 128 -2.95 -19.36 9.08
C LYS A 128 -2.94 -18.70 10.47
N ARG A 129 -3.41 -17.45 10.58
CA ARG A 129 -3.52 -16.74 11.86
C ARG A 129 -4.56 -17.38 12.78
N ASP A 130 -5.68 -17.82 12.24
CA ASP A 130 -6.77 -18.45 12.98
C ASP A 130 -6.37 -19.84 13.47
N LYS A 131 -5.66 -20.64 12.65
CA LYS A 131 -5.03 -21.90 13.10
C LYS A 131 -4.04 -21.66 14.24
N LYS A 132 -3.25 -20.58 14.20
CA LYS A 132 -2.33 -20.19 15.29
C LYS A 132 -3.07 -19.72 16.55
N ARG A 133 -4.20 -19.01 16.41
CA ARG A 133 -5.03 -18.56 17.54
C ARG A 133 -5.79 -19.71 18.19
N GLY A 134 -6.31 -20.65 17.41
CA GLY A 134 -6.97 -21.86 17.91
C GLY A 134 -6.06 -22.68 18.82
N ARG A 135 -4.77 -22.80 18.49
CA ARG A 135 -3.78 -23.50 19.34
C ARG A 135 -3.59 -22.84 20.73
N LYS A 136 -3.76 -21.52 20.87
CA LYS A 136 -3.64 -20.83 22.17
C LYS A 136 -4.88 -20.98 23.06
N ARG A 137 -6.04 -21.29 22.49
CA ARG A 137 -7.31 -21.47 23.23
C ARG A 137 -7.63 -22.93 23.53
N ARG A 138 -6.87 -23.88 22.97
CA ARG A 138 -7.06 -25.32 23.13
C ARG A 138 -6.15 -25.94 24.20
N ASP A 139 -5.49 -25.12 25.01
CA ASP A 139 -4.78 -25.60 26.20
C ASP A 139 -5.79 -25.79 27.35
N PRO A 140 -6.13 -27.03 27.73
CA PRO A 140 -7.02 -27.29 28.86
C PRO A 140 -6.48 -26.71 30.18
N ASN A 141 -5.15 -26.57 30.30
CA ASN A 141 -4.51 -25.95 31.46
C ASN A 141 -4.71 -24.43 31.57
N LYS A 142 -5.19 -23.75 30.52
CA LYS A 142 -5.46 -22.30 30.53
C LYS A 142 -6.94 -21.95 30.72
N ALA A 143 -7.83 -22.93 30.53
CA ALA A 143 -9.24 -22.80 30.91
C ALA A 143 -9.43 -22.98 32.43
N ALA A 144 -8.66 -23.89 33.06
CA ALA A 144 -8.71 -24.12 34.50
C ALA A 144 -8.23 -22.93 35.36
N SER A 145 -7.36 -22.05 34.81
CA SER A 145 -6.88 -20.86 35.54
C SER A 145 -7.81 -19.65 35.44
N ALA A 146 -8.81 -19.67 34.55
CA ALA A 146 -9.83 -18.63 34.47
C ALA A 146 -11.00 -18.90 35.46
N THR A 147 -11.26 -20.16 35.81
CA THR A 147 -12.36 -20.54 36.74
C THR A 147 -11.97 -20.47 38.21
N LYS A 148 -10.68 -20.29 38.55
CA LYS A 148 -10.18 -20.15 39.93
C LYS A 148 -10.01 -18.70 40.42
N LYS A 149 -10.40 -17.69 39.64
CA LYS A 149 -10.47 -16.28 40.06
C LYS A 149 -11.93 -15.84 40.11
N GLY A 150 -12.66 -16.30 41.11
CA GLY A 150 -14.08 -15.97 41.26
C GLY A 150 -14.68 -16.29 42.63
N LYS A 151 -13.83 -16.54 43.61
CA LYS A 151 -14.21 -16.66 45.02
C LYS A 151 -13.14 -15.91 45.79
N ASP A 152 -13.55 -15.13 46.78
CA ASP A 152 -12.71 -14.24 47.60
C ASP A 152 -12.50 -12.84 47.02
N THR A 153 -13.61 -12.09 46.88
CA THR A 153 -13.66 -10.66 47.23
C THR A 153 -15.12 -10.19 47.26
N GLN A 154 -15.85 -10.62 48.30
CA GLN A 154 -16.98 -9.85 48.81
C GLN A 154 -16.44 -8.92 49.91
N ASN A 155 -16.92 -7.68 49.92
CA ASN A 155 -16.61 -6.58 50.84
C ASN A 155 -15.23 -5.91 50.75
N VAL A 156 -15.10 -4.91 49.86
CA VAL A 156 -14.79 -3.53 50.32
C VAL A 156 -15.70 -2.55 49.57
N VAL A 157 -16.26 -1.66 50.38
CA VAL A 157 -17.25 -0.62 50.17
C VAL A 157 -16.85 0.44 49.13
N ALA A 158 -17.86 0.82 48.33
CA ALA A 158 -18.19 2.11 47.72
C ALA A 158 -17.08 3.03 47.17
N GLY A 159 -17.18 3.34 45.87
CA GLY A 159 -16.42 4.39 45.21
C GLY A 159 -16.81 4.56 43.74
N THR A 160 -18.05 5.01 43.52
CA THR A 160 -18.48 5.94 42.45
C THR A 160 -17.85 5.82 41.05
N GLY A 161 -18.62 5.33 40.07
CA GLY A 161 -18.54 5.80 38.67
C GLY A 161 -18.41 4.74 37.57
N GLY A 162 -19.51 4.05 37.23
CA GLY A 162 -19.74 3.60 35.84
C GLY A 162 -19.89 4.83 34.93
N VAL A 163 -19.54 4.81 33.65
CA VAL A 163 -20.28 4.29 32.48
C VAL A 163 -19.34 4.61 31.29
N GLY A 164 -19.07 3.79 30.27
CA GLY A 164 -19.97 2.89 29.56
C GLY A 164 -20.52 3.51 28.27
N GLY A 165 -19.67 3.94 27.34
CA GLY A 165 -19.93 3.81 25.89
C GLY A 165 -20.87 4.79 25.16
N ALA A 166 -20.84 4.59 23.83
CA ALA A 166 -21.75 5.05 22.78
C ALA A 166 -21.50 6.42 22.09
N ALA A 167 -21.17 6.30 20.79
CA ALA A 167 -21.81 6.93 19.63
C ALA A 167 -22.00 8.46 19.57
N GLY A 168 -21.53 9.04 18.46
CA GLY A 168 -21.89 10.40 18.05
C GLY A 168 -21.50 10.67 16.61
N ALA A 169 -22.29 10.15 15.67
CA ALA A 169 -22.38 10.72 14.34
C ALA A 169 -23.03 12.11 14.46
N ILE A 170 -22.47 13.13 13.83
CA ILE A 170 -23.20 14.37 13.55
C ILE A 170 -23.06 14.65 12.06
N LEU A 171 -24.20 14.52 11.39
CA LEU A 171 -24.48 14.88 10.00
C LEU A 171 -25.58 15.96 10.07
N GLY A 172 -25.52 16.95 9.18
CA GLY A 172 -26.56 17.97 8.98
C GLY A 172 -26.21 19.32 9.63
N SER A 173 -26.28 20.47 8.95
CA SER A 173 -27.09 20.85 7.78
C SER A 173 -26.33 21.69 6.77
#